data_AF-A0A7X9PFK8-F1
#
_entry.id   AF-A0A7X9PFK8-F1
#
_cell.length_a   1.000
_cell.length_b   1.000
_cell.length_c   1.000
_cell.angle_alpha   90.00
_cell.angle_beta   90.00
_cell.angle_gamma   90.00
#
_symmetry.space_group_name_H-M   'P 1'
#
loop_
_entity.id
_entity.type
_entity.pdbx_description
1 polymer ?
#
loop_
_entity_poly.entity_id
_entity_poly.type
_entity_poly.pdbx_seq_one_letter_code
_entity_poly.pdbx_strand_id
1 'polypeptide(L)'
;MAFPLTQIISQLNYVIRTEQGVFGTEQASPIEQKTPLGRILHAMDTKNDIPGSRVIFQKEKDKLPPNVTDYLEKFYDFYARYVQQQDLWPADFSIYTHLVTGSHYIRFYMEENAYTSSSLRAIEVIPFTFLKSAYQAHIQKRAPISEAQLIDLCMQYQKTIVDSLDEISGRSATIFCIKIRLEYLNARSRGLLGADKKNQLISIQGEIDRYKEKYPNALGEKGNLNDHIRFLNSYKDAAESIVNEKTWDKVKRRLLRTSSSDPIEKIPGIDM
;
A
#
# COMPACT_ATOMS: atom_id res chain seq x y z
N MET A 1 42.41 18.55 7.42
CA MET A 1 41.42 18.90 6.37
C MET A 1 40.27 17.92 6.50
N ALA A 2 39.11 18.39 6.99
CA ALA A 2 37.94 17.56 7.18
C ALA A 2 37.12 17.54 5.89
N PHE A 3 36.95 16.36 5.28
CA PHE A 3 36.01 16.17 4.19
C PHE A 3 34.58 16.19 4.75
N PRO A 4 33.66 17.01 4.21
CA PRO A 4 32.31 17.12 4.75
C PRO A 4 31.53 15.85 4.39
N LEU A 5 31.21 15.03 5.39
CA LEU A 5 30.36 13.82 5.30
C LEU A 5 29.07 14.04 4.48
N THR A 6 28.55 15.27 4.46
CA THR A 6 27.39 15.68 3.66
C THR A 6 27.59 15.53 2.15
N GLN A 7 28.79 15.77 1.62
CA GLN A 7 29.06 15.54 0.19
C GLN A 7 29.09 14.05 -0.16
N ILE A 8 29.66 13.22 0.73
CA ILE A 8 29.73 11.77 0.55
C ILE A 8 28.32 11.16 0.59
N ILE A 9 27.46 11.61 1.50
CA ILE A 9 26.06 11.15 1.58
C ILE A 9 25.26 11.57 0.34
N SER A 10 25.47 12.79 -0.19
CA SER A 10 24.82 13.23 -1.43
C SER A 10 25.26 12.43 -2.65
N GLN A 11 26.54 12.05 -2.71
CA GLN A 11 27.09 11.25 -3.81
C GLN A 11 26.65 9.78 -3.73
N LEU A 12 26.56 9.21 -2.53
CA LEU A 12 26.00 7.86 -2.34
C LEU A 12 24.53 7.79 -2.76
N ASN A 13 23.72 8.80 -2.42
CA ASN A 13 22.33 8.88 -2.87
C ASN A 13 22.22 9.09 -4.39
N TYR A 14 23.18 9.76 -5.02
CA TYR A 14 23.22 9.95 -6.48
C TYR A 14 23.57 8.64 -7.21
N VAL A 15 24.55 7.88 -6.69
CA VAL A 15 24.98 6.61 -7.30
C VAL A 15 23.90 5.52 -7.17
N ILE A 16 23.19 5.47 -6.03
CA ILE A 16 22.05 4.55 -5.85
C ILE A 16 20.91 4.87 -6.85
N ARG A 17 20.71 6.15 -7.20
CA ARG A 17 19.72 6.57 -8.20
C ARG A 17 20.09 6.18 -9.63
N THR A 18 21.37 6.03 -9.94
CA THR A 18 21.81 5.67 -11.30
C THR A 18 21.79 4.18 -11.60
N GLU A 19 21.82 3.31 -10.58
CA GLU A 19 21.75 1.85 -10.78
C GLU A 19 20.32 1.28 -10.78
N GLN A 20 19.32 2.06 -10.32
CA GLN A 20 17.91 1.75 -10.49
C GLN A 20 17.36 2.54 -11.69
N GLY A 21 17.27 1.88 -12.85
CA GLY A 21 16.92 2.48 -14.13
C GLY A 21 15.84 3.57 -14.07
N VAL A 22 16.27 4.81 -14.26
CA VAL A 22 15.39 5.96 -14.49
C VAL A 22 14.92 5.90 -15.94
N PHE A 23 13.75 5.32 -16.15
CA PHE A 23 12.91 5.66 -17.30
C PHE A 23 11.65 6.34 -16.78
N GLY A 24 11.62 7.66 -16.94
CA GLY A 24 10.46 8.49 -16.67
C GLY A 24 10.89 9.93 -16.83
N THR A 25 10.54 10.54 -17.96
CA THR A 25 10.55 11.98 -18.20
C THR A 25 10.27 12.76 -16.91
N GLU A 26 11.02 13.82 -16.61
CA GLU A 26 10.75 14.77 -15.52
C GLU A 26 9.36 15.39 -15.71
N GLN A 27 8.33 14.63 -15.38
CA GLN A 27 6.97 15.10 -15.28
C GLN A 27 6.97 15.95 -14.03
N ALA A 28 6.76 17.26 -14.20
CA ALA A 28 6.64 18.18 -13.08
C ALA A 28 5.66 17.57 -12.07
N SER A 29 6.10 17.43 -10.82
CA SER A 29 5.27 16.85 -9.76
C SER A 29 3.93 17.59 -9.74
N PRO A 30 2.80 16.89 -9.83
CA PRO A 30 1.49 17.55 -9.83
C PRO A 30 1.24 18.27 -8.51
N ILE A 31 1.95 17.89 -7.44
CA ILE A 31 1.80 18.44 -6.09
C ILE A 31 2.38 19.85 -6.01
N GLU A 32 1.53 20.82 -5.67
CA GLU A 32 1.96 22.19 -5.40
C GLU A 32 2.93 22.26 -4.22
N GLN A 33 4.10 22.88 -4.41
CA GLN A 33 5.14 23.00 -3.37
C GLN A 33 5.11 24.36 -2.63
N LYS A 34 4.07 25.18 -2.85
CA LYS A 34 3.97 26.51 -2.22
C LYS A 34 3.62 26.41 -0.74
N THR A 35 2.85 25.40 -0.33
CA THR A 35 2.48 25.22 1.08
C THR A 35 3.45 24.26 1.81
N PRO A 36 3.51 24.32 3.16
CA PRO A 36 4.29 23.38 3.96
C PRO A 36 3.94 21.91 3.67
N LEU A 37 2.65 21.56 3.64
CA LEU A 37 2.20 20.20 3.37
C LEU A 37 2.60 19.75 1.96
N GLY A 38 2.50 20.65 0.98
CA GLY A 38 2.90 20.38 -0.40
C GLY A 38 4.37 19.99 -0.54
N ARG A 39 5.28 20.70 0.15
CA ARG A 39 6.72 20.36 0.17
C ARG A 39 6.98 19.02 0.85
N ILE A 40 6.28 18.73 1.94
CA ILE A 40 6.39 17.47 2.67
C ILE A 40 5.96 16.30 1.77
N LEU A 41 4.77 16.39 1.17
CA LEU A 41 4.22 15.36 0.30
C LEU A 41 5.05 15.19 -0.97
N HIS A 42 5.52 16.27 -1.57
CA HIS A 42 6.41 16.21 -2.74
C HIS A 42 7.71 15.43 -2.43
N ALA A 43 8.30 15.65 -1.25
CA ALA A 43 9.49 14.90 -0.83
C ALA A 43 9.20 13.39 -0.67
N MET A 44 8.06 13.01 -0.09
CA MET A 44 7.69 11.61 0.04
C MET A 44 7.31 10.97 -1.30
N ASP A 45 6.48 11.64 -2.09
CA ASP A 45 5.85 11.09 -3.29
C ASP A 45 6.80 11.06 -4.49
N THR A 46 7.43 12.20 -4.79
CA THR A 46 8.22 12.36 -6.02
C THR A 46 9.70 12.01 -5.79
N LYS A 47 10.22 12.24 -4.59
CA LYS A 47 11.63 11.98 -4.27
C LYS A 47 11.88 10.68 -3.51
N ASN A 48 10.80 9.99 -3.08
CA ASN A 48 10.86 8.82 -2.21
C ASN A 48 11.71 9.06 -0.94
N ASP A 49 11.67 10.29 -0.42
CA ASP A 49 12.55 10.76 0.65
C ASP A 49 11.77 11.08 1.93
N ILE A 50 11.40 10.02 2.65
CA ILE A 50 10.69 10.13 3.93
C ILE A 50 11.57 10.82 4.99
N PRO A 51 12.88 10.52 5.14
CA PRO A 51 13.74 11.25 6.07
C PRO A 51 13.83 12.74 5.77
N GLY A 52 14.00 13.14 4.50
CA GLY A 52 14.02 14.53 4.08
C GLY A 52 12.69 15.23 4.31
N SER A 53 11.57 14.55 4.05
CA SER A 53 10.24 15.07 4.36
C SER A 53 10.07 15.38 5.86
N ARG A 54 10.64 14.54 6.75
CA ARG A 54 10.61 14.74 8.21
C ARG A 54 11.37 16.01 8.61
N VAL A 55 12.50 16.30 7.95
CA VAL A 55 13.27 17.52 8.19
C VAL A 55 12.46 18.76 7.80
N ILE A 56 11.73 18.71 6.68
CA ILE A 56 10.82 19.80 6.27
C ILE A 56 9.71 19.95 7.30
N PHE A 57 9.07 18.85 7.70
CA PHE A 57 8.02 18.85 8.70
C PHE A 57 8.46 19.49 10.02
N GLN A 58 9.62 19.11 10.58
CA GLN A 58 10.10 19.70 11.83
C GLN A 58 10.36 21.21 11.75
N LYS A 59 10.72 21.73 10.57
CA LYS A 59 10.94 23.17 10.35
C LYS A 59 9.64 23.95 10.16
N GLU A 60 8.57 23.29 9.74
CA GLU A 60 7.36 23.96 9.27
C GLU A 60 6.07 23.52 9.98
N LYS A 61 6.14 22.61 10.96
CA LYS A 61 4.97 22.05 11.64
C LYS A 61 4.07 23.10 12.29
N ASP A 62 4.63 24.20 12.78
CA ASP A 62 3.86 25.29 13.40
C ASP A 62 2.97 26.05 12.38
N LYS A 63 3.15 25.78 11.08
CA LYS A 63 2.35 26.35 9.98
C LYS A 63 1.26 25.38 9.49
N LEU A 64 1.17 24.19 10.08
CA LEU A 64 0.19 23.18 9.73
C LEU A 64 -0.95 23.17 10.76
N PRO A 65 -2.18 22.81 10.36
CA PRO A 65 -3.27 22.59 11.30
C PRO A 65 -2.93 21.51 12.34
N PRO A 66 -3.50 21.57 13.56
CA PRO A 66 -3.18 20.62 14.63
C PRO A 66 -3.44 19.15 14.26
N ASN A 67 -4.51 18.86 13.53
CA ASN A 67 -4.86 17.51 13.06
C ASN A 67 -3.87 16.96 12.01
N VAL A 68 -3.42 17.79 11.07
CA VAL A 68 -2.39 17.42 10.09
C VAL A 68 -1.05 17.20 10.80
N THR A 69 -0.75 18.05 11.79
CA THR A 69 0.48 17.95 12.60
C THR A 69 0.50 16.65 13.40
N ASP A 70 -0.54 16.35 14.18
CA ASP A 70 -0.66 15.12 14.98
C ASP A 70 -0.55 13.87 14.09
N TYR A 71 -1.22 13.87 12.94
CA TYR A 71 -1.16 12.77 11.99
C TYR A 71 0.27 12.53 11.45
N LEU A 72 0.97 13.61 11.06
CA LEU A 72 2.34 13.51 10.59
C LEU A 72 3.32 13.12 11.70
N GLU A 73 3.14 13.60 12.94
CA GLU A 73 3.96 13.18 14.08
C GLU A 73 3.86 11.68 14.33
N LYS A 74 2.62 11.15 14.34
CA LYS A 74 2.39 9.69 14.48
C LYS A 74 2.99 8.90 13.33
N PHE A 75 2.87 9.37 12.09
CA PHE A 75 3.51 8.72 10.94
C PHE A 75 5.03 8.69 11.06
N TYR A 76 5.66 9.81 11.41
CA TYR A 76 7.12 9.89 11.52
C TYR A 76 7.66 9.10 12.72
N ASP A 77 6.95 9.07 13.84
CA ASP A 77 7.31 8.21 14.98
C ASP A 77 7.21 6.74 14.59
N PHE A 78 6.12 6.36 13.91
CA PHE A 78 5.95 5.01 13.36
C PHE A 78 7.10 4.64 12.40
N TYR A 79 7.40 5.51 11.44
CA TYR A 79 8.42 5.24 10.43
C TYR A 79 9.81 5.13 11.05
N ALA A 80 10.16 6.02 11.98
CA ALA A 80 11.46 6.01 12.64
C ALA A 80 11.67 4.73 13.47
N ARG A 81 10.69 4.35 14.29
CA ARG A 81 10.82 3.19 15.19
C ARG A 81 10.71 1.87 14.44
N TYR A 82 9.63 1.68 13.70
CA TYR A 82 9.25 0.34 13.24
C TYR A 82 9.76 0.03 11.83
N VAL A 83 9.96 1.06 11.00
CA VAL A 83 10.50 0.87 9.64
C VAL A 83 12.03 1.02 9.62
N GLN A 84 12.57 2.08 10.23
CA GLN A 84 14.02 2.32 10.19
C GLN A 84 14.79 1.54 11.25
N GLN A 85 14.33 1.57 12.50
CA GLN A 85 15.04 0.93 13.62
C GLN A 85 14.67 -0.56 13.78
N GLN A 86 13.64 -1.04 13.08
CA GLN A 86 13.11 -2.41 13.18
C GLN A 86 12.69 -2.78 14.61
N ASP A 87 12.16 -1.81 15.37
CA ASP A 87 11.62 -2.04 16.71
C ASP A 87 10.36 -2.91 16.68
N LEU A 88 9.92 -3.34 17.87
CA LEU A 88 8.66 -4.04 18.07
C LEU A 88 7.48 -3.14 17.69
N TRP A 89 6.74 -3.57 16.68
CA TRP A 89 5.48 -2.96 16.25
C TRP A 89 4.49 -2.79 17.42
N PRO A 90 3.74 -1.67 17.49
CA PRO A 90 2.76 -1.45 18.56
C PRO A 90 1.74 -2.57 18.69
N ALA A 91 1.41 -2.95 19.92
CA ALA A 91 0.28 -3.87 20.15
C ALA A 91 -1.08 -3.18 19.90
N ASP A 92 -1.12 -1.86 20.02
CA ASP A 92 -2.33 -1.06 19.84
C ASP A 92 -2.69 -0.89 18.35
N PHE A 93 -3.70 -1.64 17.92
CA PHE A 93 -4.22 -1.61 16.55
C PHE A 93 -4.83 -0.25 16.17
N SER A 94 -5.26 0.57 17.13
CA SER A 94 -5.85 1.88 16.86
C SER A 94 -4.86 2.85 16.18
N ILE A 95 -3.56 2.69 16.45
CA ILE A 95 -2.49 3.44 15.79
C ILE A 95 -2.48 3.13 14.29
N TYR A 96 -2.66 1.87 13.90
CA TYR A 96 -2.67 1.45 12.50
C TYR A 96 -3.89 1.97 11.76
N THR A 97 -5.07 1.86 12.38
CA THR A 97 -6.29 2.46 11.85
C THR A 97 -6.13 3.97 11.68
N HIS A 98 -5.50 4.66 12.63
CA HIS A 98 -5.23 6.09 12.51
C HIS A 98 -4.29 6.41 11.34
N LEU A 99 -3.23 5.63 11.12
CA LEU A 99 -2.28 5.81 10.00
C LEU A 99 -2.92 5.56 8.62
N VAL A 100 -3.99 4.78 8.54
CA VAL A 100 -4.74 4.58 7.29
C VAL A 100 -5.81 5.67 7.12
N THR A 101 -6.65 5.83 8.14
CA THR A 101 -7.86 6.66 8.04
C THR A 101 -7.57 8.16 8.21
N GLY A 102 -6.49 8.54 8.90
CA GLY A 102 -6.10 9.94 9.12
C GLY A 102 -5.68 10.69 7.85
N SER A 103 -5.55 9.99 6.72
CA SER A 103 -5.35 10.59 5.39
C SER A 103 -6.41 11.64 5.01
N HIS A 104 -7.62 11.58 5.60
CA HIS A 104 -8.64 12.61 5.40
C HIS A 104 -8.20 14.00 5.91
N TYR A 105 -7.33 14.10 6.92
CA TYR A 105 -6.80 15.39 7.38
C TYR A 105 -5.94 16.05 6.30
N ILE A 106 -5.15 15.25 5.58
CA ILE A 106 -4.36 15.73 4.44
C ILE A 106 -5.31 16.15 3.32
N ARG A 107 -6.32 15.33 3.03
CA ARG A 107 -7.30 15.66 2.00
C ARG A 107 -7.98 17.00 2.25
N PHE A 108 -8.55 17.21 3.44
CA PHE A 108 -9.23 18.45 3.78
C PHE A 108 -8.32 19.66 3.65
N TYR A 109 -7.07 19.55 4.12
CA TYR A 109 -6.08 20.61 3.93
C TYR A 109 -5.84 20.91 2.44
N MET A 110 -5.70 19.88 1.61
CA MET A 110 -5.45 20.04 0.18
C MET A 110 -6.64 20.68 -0.53
N GLU A 111 -7.86 20.28 -0.19
CA GLU A 111 -9.09 20.86 -0.73
C GLU A 111 -9.24 22.34 -0.31
N GLU A 112 -9.00 22.68 0.97
CA GLU A 112 -9.03 24.06 1.48
C GLU A 112 -8.01 24.98 0.79
N ASN A 113 -6.89 24.41 0.32
CA ASN A 113 -5.83 25.13 -0.37
C ASN A 113 -5.91 25.00 -1.90
N ALA A 114 -7.07 24.58 -2.44
CA ALA A 114 -7.35 24.51 -3.88
C ALA A 114 -6.36 23.65 -4.70
N TYR A 115 -5.87 22.56 -4.11
CA TYR A 115 -5.05 21.59 -4.84
C TYR A 115 -5.84 20.93 -5.96
N THR A 116 -5.15 20.58 -7.05
CA THR A 116 -5.77 19.90 -8.20
C THR A 116 -6.15 18.45 -7.86
N SER A 117 -7.11 17.88 -8.59
CA SER A 117 -7.49 16.46 -8.45
C SER A 117 -6.31 15.50 -8.66
N SER A 118 -5.36 15.85 -9.54
CA SER A 118 -4.13 15.07 -9.73
C SER A 118 -3.22 15.10 -8.50
N SER A 119 -3.19 16.22 -7.78
CA SER A 119 -2.45 16.35 -6.51
C SER A 119 -3.10 15.57 -5.39
N LEU A 120 -4.44 15.45 -5.36
CA LEU A 120 -5.14 14.73 -4.30
C LEU A 120 -4.70 13.26 -4.16
N ARG A 121 -4.08 12.66 -5.19
CA ARG A 121 -3.43 11.34 -5.07
C ARG A 121 -2.33 11.28 -4.00
N ALA A 122 -1.77 12.43 -3.61
CA ALA A 122 -0.78 12.49 -2.53
C ALA A 122 -1.34 12.03 -1.17
N ILE A 123 -2.67 12.01 -0.99
CA ILE A 123 -3.31 11.45 0.22
C ILE A 123 -3.03 9.95 0.38
N GLU A 124 -2.68 9.26 -0.71
CA GLU A 124 -2.32 7.84 -0.71
C GLU A 124 -0.95 7.56 -0.12
N VAL A 125 -0.03 8.54 -0.11
CA VAL A 125 1.41 8.30 0.11
C VAL A 125 1.69 7.68 1.47
N ILE A 126 1.26 8.35 2.55
CA ILE A 126 1.44 7.86 3.92
C ILE A 126 0.75 6.52 4.17
N PRO A 127 -0.57 6.37 3.90
CA PRO A 127 -1.27 5.13 4.19
C PRO A 127 -0.76 3.96 3.32
N PHE A 128 -0.34 4.21 2.08
CA PHE A 128 0.31 3.20 1.23
C PHE A 128 1.66 2.78 1.80
N THR A 129 2.52 3.73 2.16
CA THR A 129 3.83 3.44 2.77
C THR A 129 3.67 2.60 4.04
N PHE A 130 2.75 3.00 4.92
CA PHE A 130 2.43 2.25 6.12
C PHE A 130 1.98 0.81 5.80
N LEU A 131 0.96 0.64 4.95
CA LEU A 131 0.40 -0.68 4.62
C LEU A 131 1.42 -1.59 3.93
N LYS A 132 2.24 -1.04 3.02
CA LYS A 132 3.32 -1.78 2.39
C LYS A 132 4.31 -2.31 3.43
N SER A 133 4.75 -1.47 4.36
CA SER A 133 5.66 -1.88 5.44
C SER A 133 5.02 -2.89 6.40
N ALA A 134 3.74 -2.71 6.74
CA ALA A 134 2.99 -3.64 7.59
C ALA A 134 2.86 -5.02 6.93
N TYR A 135 2.58 -5.03 5.64
CA TYR A 135 2.53 -6.25 4.84
C TYR A 135 3.90 -6.95 4.78
N GLN A 136 4.97 -6.21 4.48
CA GLN A 136 6.34 -6.75 4.46
C GLN A 136 6.76 -7.32 5.82
N ALA A 137 6.43 -6.63 6.92
CA ALA A 137 6.71 -7.13 8.26
C ALA A 137 5.89 -8.38 8.60
N HIS A 138 4.65 -8.48 8.11
CA HIS A 138 3.81 -9.67 8.29
C HIS A 138 4.37 -10.89 7.56
N ILE A 139 4.76 -10.77 6.29
CA ILE A 139 5.38 -11.90 5.55
C ILE A 139 6.71 -12.33 6.18
N GLN A 140 7.46 -11.38 6.76
CA GLN A 140 8.70 -11.65 7.48
C GLN A 140 8.48 -12.16 8.92
N LYS A 141 7.21 -12.27 9.37
CA LYS A 141 6.82 -12.67 10.73
C LYS A 141 7.42 -11.77 11.82
N ARG A 142 7.57 -10.48 11.54
CA ARG A 142 8.14 -9.44 12.43
C ARG A 142 7.08 -8.54 13.08
N ALA A 143 5.88 -8.45 12.50
CA ALA A 143 4.79 -7.65 13.05
C ALA A 143 3.75 -8.55 13.76
N PRO A 144 3.21 -8.15 14.93
CA PRO A 144 2.12 -8.83 15.63
C PRO A 144 0.75 -8.51 15.00
N ILE A 145 0.70 -8.28 13.68
CA ILE A 145 -0.53 -7.97 12.95
C ILE A 145 -1.02 -9.26 12.29
N SER A 146 -2.23 -9.68 12.64
CA SER A 146 -2.88 -10.85 12.04
C SER A 146 -3.29 -10.58 10.59
N GLU A 147 -3.45 -11.64 9.79
CA GLU A 147 -3.97 -11.52 8.42
C GLU A 147 -5.32 -10.79 8.38
N ALA A 148 -6.22 -11.09 9.32
CA ALA A 148 -7.53 -10.45 9.42
C ALA A 148 -7.43 -8.93 9.68
N GLN A 149 -6.49 -8.52 10.52
CA GLN A 149 -6.21 -7.11 10.79
C GLN A 149 -5.62 -6.39 9.58
N LEU A 150 -4.73 -7.03 8.82
CA LEU A 150 -4.21 -6.44 7.58
C LEU A 150 -5.30 -6.30 6.51
N ILE A 151 -6.16 -7.32 6.36
CA ILE A 151 -7.31 -7.24 5.45
C ILE A 151 -8.22 -6.07 5.85
N ASP A 152 -8.50 -5.91 7.14
CA ASP A 152 -9.29 -4.78 7.65
C ASP A 152 -8.65 -3.43 7.34
N LEU A 153 -7.34 -3.28 7.52
CA LEU A 153 -6.63 -2.05 7.13
C LEU A 153 -6.68 -1.78 5.62
N CYS A 154 -6.59 -2.81 4.77
CA CYS A 154 -6.79 -2.66 3.33
C CYS A 154 -8.22 -2.22 2.97
N MET A 155 -9.23 -2.74 3.68
CA MET A 155 -10.63 -2.33 3.49
C MET A 155 -10.86 -0.88 3.94
N GLN A 156 -10.26 -0.48 5.07
CA GLN A 156 -10.29 0.91 5.54
C GLN A 156 -9.62 1.85 4.54
N TYR A 157 -8.47 1.45 3.97
CA TYR A 157 -7.80 2.20 2.90
C TYR A 157 -8.73 2.40 1.70
N GLN A 158 -9.35 1.31 1.22
CA GLN A 158 -10.28 1.37 0.11
C GLN A 158 -11.43 2.34 0.38
N LYS A 159 -12.08 2.21 1.55
CA LYS A 159 -13.23 3.03 1.93
C LYS A 159 -12.88 4.51 2.11
N THR A 160 -11.77 4.81 2.78
CA THR A 160 -11.42 6.18 3.15
C THR A 160 -10.76 6.95 2.01
N ILE A 161 -10.01 6.25 1.14
CA ILE A 161 -9.19 6.88 0.12
C ILE A 161 -9.76 6.56 -1.26
N VAL A 162 -9.79 5.29 -1.63
CA VAL A 162 -10.01 4.86 -3.03
C VAL A 162 -11.44 5.11 -3.51
N ASP A 163 -12.43 4.84 -2.65
CA ASP A 163 -13.84 5.04 -2.99
C ASP A 163 -14.21 6.50 -3.24
N SER A 164 -13.31 7.41 -2.88
CA SER A 164 -13.47 8.85 -3.04
C SER A 164 -12.66 9.46 -4.18
N LEU A 165 -11.92 8.63 -4.93
CA LEU A 165 -11.14 9.01 -6.11
C LEU A 165 -11.84 8.54 -7.39
N ASP A 166 -11.89 9.41 -8.40
CA ASP A 166 -12.46 9.09 -9.71
C ASP A 166 -11.60 8.09 -10.50
N GLU A 167 -10.29 8.13 -10.26
CA GLU A 167 -9.31 7.26 -10.91
C GLU A 167 -8.45 6.56 -9.87
N ILE A 168 -8.10 5.31 -10.16
CA ILE A 168 -7.22 4.51 -9.31
C ILE A 168 -5.75 4.70 -9.71
N SER A 169 -4.87 4.78 -8.71
CA SER A 169 -3.41 4.78 -8.92
C SER A 169 -2.81 3.38 -8.77
N GLY A 170 -1.54 3.23 -9.17
CA GLY A 170 -0.78 2.02 -8.90
C GLY A 170 -0.65 1.69 -7.40
N ARG A 171 -0.69 2.68 -6.50
CA ARG A 171 -0.65 2.46 -5.04
C ARG A 171 -1.93 1.77 -4.57
N SER A 172 -3.08 2.33 -4.92
CA SER A 172 -4.38 1.72 -4.64
C SER A 172 -4.50 0.31 -5.24
N ALA A 173 -4.08 0.11 -6.49
CA ALA A 173 -4.08 -1.21 -7.11
C ALA A 173 -3.17 -2.21 -6.38
N THR A 174 -2.04 -1.75 -5.83
CA THR A 174 -1.15 -2.57 -5.00
C THR A 174 -1.84 -2.98 -3.70
N ILE A 175 -2.60 -2.09 -3.06
CA ILE A 175 -3.39 -2.42 -1.86
C ILE A 175 -4.46 -3.46 -2.17
N PHE A 176 -5.12 -3.37 -3.34
CA PHE A 176 -6.05 -4.41 -3.79
C PHE A 176 -5.36 -5.77 -3.94
N CYS A 177 -4.15 -5.80 -4.53
CA CYS A 177 -3.38 -7.03 -4.66
C CYS A 177 -2.99 -7.63 -3.29
N ILE A 178 -2.58 -6.80 -2.32
CA ILE A 178 -2.32 -7.24 -0.94
C ILE A 178 -3.57 -7.88 -0.34
N LYS A 179 -4.72 -7.19 -0.42
CA LYS A 179 -5.98 -7.66 0.13
C LYS A 179 -6.38 -9.01 -0.45
N ILE A 180 -6.40 -9.13 -1.77
CA ILE A 180 -6.78 -10.36 -2.48
C ILE A 180 -5.86 -11.52 -2.11
N ARG A 181 -4.55 -11.29 -2.01
CA ARG A 181 -3.59 -12.31 -1.57
C ARG A 181 -3.92 -12.81 -0.17
N LEU A 182 -4.10 -11.90 0.79
CA LEU A 182 -4.42 -12.25 2.18
C LEU A 182 -5.75 -12.99 2.29
N GLU A 183 -6.79 -12.53 1.60
CA GLU A 183 -8.11 -13.20 1.60
C GLU A 183 -8.04 -14.59 1.00
N TYR A 184 -7.29 -14.76 -0.10
CA TYR A 184 -7.08 -16.06 -0.72
C TYR A 184 -6.31 -17.01 0.21
N LEU A 185 -5.21 -16.56 0.82
CA LEU A 185 -4.44 -17.37 1.76
C LEU A 185 -5.28 -17.75 2.99
N ASN A 186 -6.08 -16.84 3.52
CA ASN A 186 -6.98 -17.08 4.64
C ASN A 186 -8.08 -18.12 4.29
N ALA A 187 -8.68 -18.03 3.09
CA ALA A 187 -9.64 -19.02 2.59
C ALA A 187 -9.01 -20.43 2.45
N ARG A 188 -7.71 -20.49 2.17
CA ARG A 188 -6.94 -21.73 2.09
C ARG A 188 -6.53 -22.28 3.46
N SER A 189 -6.01 -21.44 4.35
CA SER A 189 -5.33 -21.81 5.60
C SER A 189 -6.28 -22.23 6.72
N ARG A 190 -7.53 -21.73 6.76
CA ARG A 190 -8.54 -22.18 7.75
C ARG A 190 -9.03 -23.59 7.42
N GLY A 191 -8.21 -24.58 7.72
CA GLY A 191 -8.62 -25.97 7.86
C GLY A 191 -9.68 -26.09 8.96
N LEU A 192 -10.73 -26.85 8.67
CA LEU A 192 -11.57 -27.55 9.65
C LEU A 192 -12.66 -26.85 10.47
N LEU A 193 -12.90 -25.53 10.45
CA LEU A 193 -14.05 -24.98 11.19
C LEU A 193 -14.81 -23.85 10.43
N GLY A 194 -15.99 -24.21 9.90
CA GLY A 194 -17.18 -23.34 9.88
C GLY A 194 -17.40 -22.36 8.71
N ALA A 195 -16.38 -21.94 7.96
CA ALA A 195 -16.58 -21.00 6.84
C ALA A 195 -16.78 -21.71 5.49
N ASP A 196 -17.77 -21.28 4.70
CA ASP A 196 -17.97 -21.77 3.34
C ASP A 196 -16.86 -21.27 2.41
N LYS A 197 -15.77 -22.04 2.32
CA LYS A 197 -14.61 -21.77 1.48
C LYS A 197 -14.98 -21.51 0.03
N LYS A 198 -15.99 -22.22 -0.49
CA LYS A 198 -16.45 -22.03 -1.86
C LYS A 198 -17.03 -20.63 -2.01
N ASN A 199 -17.86 -20.18 -1.07
CA ASN A 199 -18.38 -18.80 -1.08
C ASN A 199 -17.28 -17.75 -0.90
N GLN A 200 -16.25 -18.02 -0.09
CA GLN A 200 -15.11 -17.10 0.06
C GLN A 200 -14.34 -16.95 -1.26
N LEU A 201 -14.03 -18.07 -1.93
CA LEU A 201 -13.34 -18.05 -3.23
C LEU A 201 -14.20 -17.42 -4.33
N ILE A 202 -15.52 -17.61 -4.31
CA ILE A 202 -16.46 -16.92 -5.20
C ILE A 202 -16.48 -15.41 -4.89
N SER A 203 -16.46 -15.03 -3.62
CA SER A 203 -16.42 -13.62 -3.21
C SER A 203 -15.16 -12.93 -3.71
N ILE A 204 -14.00 -13.59 -3.62
CA ILE A 204 -12.72 -13.09 -4.15
C ILE A 204 -12.82 -12.86 -5.67
N GLN A 205 -13.36 -13.82 -6.41
CA GLN A 205 -13.58 -13.67 -7.87
C GLN A 205 -14.49 -12.47 -8.18
N GLY A 206 -15.63 -12.38 -7.50
CA GLY A 206 -16.56 -11.28 -7.68
C GLY A 206 -15.98 -9.92 -7.28
N GLU A 207 -15.06 -9.88 -6.32
CA GLU A 207 -14.37 -8.64 -5.95
C GLU A 207 -13.35 -8.20 -6.98
N ILE A 208 -12.57 -9.14 -7.53
CA ILE A 208 -11.67 -8.86 -8.66
C ILE A 208 -12.46 -8.31 -9.84
N ASP A 209 -13.61 -8.91 -10.17
CA ASP A 209 -14.48 -8.44 -11.25
C ASP A 209 -15.03 -7.03 -10.97
N ARG A 210 -15.49 -6.76 -9.75
CA ARG A 210 -15.90 -5.41 -9.34
C ARG A 210 -14.78 -4.39 -9.49
N TYR A 211 -13.52 -4.73 -9.17
CA TYR A 211 -12.40 -3.80 -9.36
C TYR A 211 -12.18 -3.47 -10.84
N LYS A 212 -12.30 -4.46 -11.73
CA LYS A 212 -12.15 -4.26 -13.18
C LYS A 212 -13.30 -3.46 -13.77
N GLU A 213 -14.53 -3.72 -13.33
CA GLU A 213 -15.73 -3.00 -13.75
C GLU A 213 -15.69 -1.54 -13.28
N LYS A 214 -15.28 -1.30 -12.03
CA LYS A 214 -15.18 0.04 -11.46
C LYS A 214 -14.03 0.85 -12.06
N TYR A 215 -12.90 0.21 -12.36
CA TYR A 215 -11.69 0.87 -12.86
C TYR A 215 -11.21 0.30 -14.21
N PRO A 216 -12.02 0.38 -15.28
CA PRO A 216 -11.73 -0.32 -16.55
C PRO A 216 -10.48 0.21 -17.25
N ASN A 217 -10.18 1.51 -17.14
CA ASN A 217 -8.99 2.13 -17.75
C ASN A 217 -7.67 1.74 -17.07
N ALA A 218 -7.73 1.27 -15.82
CA ALA A 218 -6.55 0.90 -15.04
C ALA A 218 -6.41 -0.62 -14.90
N LEU A 219 -7.52 -1.31 -14.58
CA LEU A 219 -7.55 -2.73 -14.23
C LEU A 219 -8.37 -3.60 -15.21
N GLY A 220 -9.07 -3.00 -16.19
CA GLY A 220 -9.77 -3.75 -17.23
C GLY A 220 -8.83 -4.50 -18.18
N GLU A 221 -9.39 -5.22 -19.15
CA GLU A 221 -8.60 -6.04 -20.11
C GLU A 221 -7.55 -5.25 -20.89
N LYS A 222 -7.82 -3.96 -21.14
CA LYS A 222 -6.91 -3.02 -21.80
C LYS A 222 -6.41 -1.92 -20.85
N GLY A 223 -6.48 -2.17 -19.55
CA GLY A 223 -6.06 -1.21 -18.53
C GLY A 223 -4.56 -0.96 -18.56
N ASN A 224 -4.12 0.17 -18.02
CA ASN A 224 -2.71 0.57 -18.05
C ASN A 224 -1.85 -0.04 -16.91
N LEU A 225 -2.43 -0.71 -15.92
CA LEU A 225 -1.71 -1.37 -14.81
C LEU A 225 -1.52 -2.88 -15.06
N ASN A 226 -0.80 -3.22 -16.15
CA ASN A 226 -0.65 -4.59 -16.63
C ASN A 226 -0.17 -5.60 -15.58
N ASP A 227 0.77 -5.22 -14.72
CA ASP A 227 1.29 -6.11 -13.68
C ASP A 227 0.24 -6.42 -12.60
N HIS A 228 -0.54 -5.41 -12.19
CA HIS A 228 -1.66 -5.58 -11.26
C HIS A 228 -2.76 -6.42 -11.88
N ILE A 229 -3.09 -6.20 -13.15
CA ILE A 229 -4.07 -7.01 -13.90
C ILE A 229 -3.63 -8.49 -13.90
N ARG A 230 -2.38 -8.77 -14.27
CA ARG A 230 -1.82 -10.12 -14.28
C ARG A 230 -1.87 -10.77 -12.90
N PHE A 231 -1.52 -10.02 -11.86
CA PHE A 231 -1.60 -10.49 -10.47
C PHE A 231 -3.04 -10.88 -10.11
N LEU A 232 -4.00 -9.98 -10.29
CA LEU A 232 -5.40 -10.23 -9.95
C LEU A 232 -5.98 -11.41 -10.76
N ASN A 233 -5.65 -11.52 -12.05
CA ASN A 233 -6.06 -12.66 -12.88
C ASN A 233 -5.54 -13.99 -12.34
N SER A 234 -4.26 -14.06 -11.96
CA SER A 234 -3.68 -15.30 -11.42
C SER A 234 -4.42 -15.81 -10.19
N TYR A 235 -4.88 -14.90 -9.32
CA TYR A 235 -5.67 -15.23 -8.13
C TYR A 235 -7.12 -15.56 -8.47
N LYS A 236 -7.72 -14.88 -9.45
CA LYS A 236 -9.05 -15.22 -9.98
C LYS A 236 -9.06 -16.64 -10.56
N ASP A 237 -8.13 -16.95 -11.44
CA ASP A 237 -8.00 -18.26 -12.10
C ASP A 237 -7.71 -19.37 -11.09
N ALA A 238 -6.86 -19.10 -10.10
CA ALA A 238 -6.58 -20.04 -9.03
C ALA A 238 -7.81 -20.30 -8.13
N ALA A 239 -8.60 -19.27 -7.83
CA ALA A 239 -9.86 -19.42 -7.08
C ALA A 239 -10.90 -20.19 -7.91
N GLU A 240 -11.05 -19.86 -9.19
CA GLU A 240 -11.96 -20.54 -10.11
C GLU A 240 -11.61 -22.02 -10.27
N SER A 241 -10.32 -22.35 -10.44
CA SER A 241 -9.85 -23.73 -10.54
C SER A 241 -10.25 -24.57 -9.33
N ILE A 242 -10.21 -24.00 -8.13
CA ILE A 242 -10.59 -24.68 -6.88
C ILE A 242 -12.12 -24.82 -6.79
N VAL A 243 -12.87 -23.79 -7.16
CA VAL A 243 -14.35 -23.80 -7.11
C VAL A 243 -14.94 -24.80 -8.10
N ASN A 244 -14.34 -24.93 -9.29
CA ASN A 244 -14.82 -25.80 -10.38
C ASN A 244 -14.30 -27.25 -10.28
N GLU A 245 -13.47 -27.58 -9.29
CA GLU A 245 -12.92 -28.91 -9.14
C GLU A 245 -14.00 -29.90 -8.65
N LYS A 246 -14.38 -30.82 -9.54
CA LYS A 246 -15.52 -31.76 -9.41
C LYS A 246 -15.50 -32.68 -8.18
N THR A 247 -14.37 -32.79 -7.48
CA THR A 247 -14.25 -33.68 -6.31
C THR A 247 -13.60 -32.92 -5.16
N TRP A 248 -14.37 -32.63 -4.12
CA TRP A 248 -13.88 -31.91 -2.94
C TRP A 248 -12.73 -32.65 -2.23
N ASP A 249 -12.60 -33.96 -2.40
CA ASP A 249 -11.45 -34.74 -1.92
C ASP A 249 -10.15 -34.49 -2.70
N LYS A 250 -10.24 -34.12 -3.98
CA LYS A 250 -9.08 -33.67 -4.77
C LYS A 250 -8.67 -32.26 -4.35
N VAL A 251 -9.66 -31.37 -4.14
CA VAL A 251 -9.45 -30.04 -3.57
C VAL A 251 -8.76 -30.13 -2.20
N LYS A 252 -9.29 -30.93 -1.27
CA LYS A 252 -8.68 -31.15 0.05
C LYS A 252 -7.25 -31.67 -0.06
N ARG A 253 -7.01 -32.69 -0.91
CA ARG A 253 -5.65 -33.23 -1.14
C ARG A 253 -4.69 -32.20 -1.74
N ARG A 254 -5.16 -31.37 -2.68
CA ARG A 254 -4.37 -30.31 -3.31
C ARG A 254 -4.03 -29.21 -2.32
N LEU A 255 -5.01 -28.77 -1.52
CA LEU A 255 -4.85 -27.77 -0.47
C LEU A 255 -3.91 -28.24 0.65
N LEU A 256 -3.98 -29.52 1.05
CA LEU A 256 -3.10 -30.12 2.06
C LEU A 256 -1.69 -30.39 1.54
N ARG A 257 -1.51 -30.67 0.25
CA ARG A 257 -0.20 -30.89 -0.39
C ARG A 257 0.56 -29.61 -0.71
N THR A 258 -0.12 -28.48 -0.81
CA THR A 258 0.49 -27.21 -1.22
C THR A 258 0.63 -26.28 -0.03
N SER A 259 1.64 -26.54 0.79
CA SER A 259 2.20 -25.55 1.71
C SER A 259 2.86 -24.36 0.99
N SER A 260 2.89 -24.34 -0.36
CA SER A 260 3.63 -23.35 -1.16
C SER A 260 2.97 -22.89 -2.48
N SER A 261 1.67 -23.07 -2.73
CA SER A 261 1.09 -22.69 -4.04
C SER A 261 0.41 -21.32 -4.04
N ASP A 262 1.17 -20.29 -3.69
CA ASP A 262 0.82 -18.92 -4.02
C ASP A 262 0.90 -18.75 -5.56
N PRO A 263 -0.17 -18.32 -6.25
CA PRO A 263 -0.15 -18.19 -7.72
C PRO A 263 0.95 -17.25 -8.23
N ILE A 264 1.20 -16.15 -7.51
CA ILE A 264 2.26 -15.18 -7.76
C ILE A 264 2.69 -14.60 -6.41
N GLU A 265 3.90 -14.94 -5.95
CA GLU A 265 4.40 -14.47 -4.65
C GLU A 265 4.74 -12.97 -4.62
N LYS A 266 5.15 -12.39 -5.75
CA LYS A 266 5.54 -10.98 -5.86
C LYS A 266 4.34 -10.09 -6.18
N ILE A 267 3.97 -9.24 -5.24
CA ILE A 267 2.96 -8.19 -5.45
C ILE A 267 3.58 -7.03 -6.24
N PRO A 268 2.95 -6.56 -7.34
CA PRO A 268 3.40 -5.38 -8.07
C PRO A 268 3.49 -4.15 -7.14
N GLY A 269 4.60 -3.41 -7.18
CA GLY A 269 4.84 -2.26 -6.28
C GLY A 269 5.46 -2.61 -4.93
N ILE A 270 5.71 -3.90 -4.66
CA ILE A 270 6.45 -4.38 -3.48
C ILE A 270 7.68 -5.15 -3.95
N ASP A 271 8.86 -4.58 -3.71
CA ASP A 271 10.11 -5.32 -3.82
C ASP A 271 10.33 -6.12 -2.54
N MET A 272 10.61 -7.43 -2.71
CA MET A 272 10.93 -8.38 -1.65
C MET A 272 12.43 -8.62 -1.61
#